data_AF-A0A4C1SPT4-F1
#
_entry.id   AF-A0A4C1SPT4-F1
#
_cell.length_a   1.000
_cell.length_b   1.000
_cell.length_c   1.000
_cell.angle_alpha   90.00
_cell.angle_beta   90.00
_cell.angle_gamma   90.00
#
_symmetry.space_group_name_H-M   'P 1'
#
loop_
_entity.id
_entity.type
_entity.pdbx_description
1 polymer ?
#
loop_
_entity_poly.entity_id
_entity_poly.type
_entity_poly.pdbx_seq_one_letter_code
_entity_poly.pdbx_strand_id
1 'polypeptide(L)'
;MAAFLGMRSAGSQRNIINNPFESVLLEVPVMIKVISELMFRGPVVKQLWAEEQLLSHRNYFLSAIRHPGADPGDLPMQVGNKTECALLGFVQGLGVKYQTIRDEITEDKFTRVYTFNSVRKSMGTVIPRANGGYRLYSKGASEIMLKNEPNWDDEENMMTNLTYLCVVGIEDPVRPEVPDAIRKCQRAGITVRMVTGDNINTARSIASKCGILKPNEDFLILEGKRI
;
A
#
# COMPACT_ATOMS: atom_id res chain seq x y z
N MET A 1 -6.25 1.97 -3.44
CA MET A 1 -6.02 1.78 -1.98
C MET A 1 -4.87 2.67 -1.55
N ALA A 2 -5.01 3.53 -0.53
CA ALA A 2 -3.88 4.27 0.01
C ALA A 2 -3.20 3.42 1.10
N ALA A 3 -1.92 3.09 0.93
CA ALA A 3 -1.13 2.45 1.96
C ALA A 3 -0.31 3.52 2.69
N PHE A 4 -0.29 3.42 4.01
CA PHE A 4 0.33 4.37 4.90
C PHE A 4 1.52 3.75 5.60
N LEU A 5 2.57 4.55 5.84
CA LEU A 5 3.82 4.07 6.44
C LEU A 5 4.23 4.87 7.68
N GLY A 6 4.41 4.20 8.81
CA GLY A 6 4.96 4.78 10.04
C GLY A 6 6.25 4.10 10.50
N MET A 7 7.27 4.89 10.84
CA MET A 7 8.48 4.48 11.55
C MET A 7 8.90 5.53 12.58
N ARG A 8 8.99 5.21 13.87
CA ARG A 8 9.51 6.15 14.89
C ARG A 8 11.04 6.07 15.05
N SER A 9 11.68 7.23 15.13
CA SER A 9 12.80 7.51 16.04
C SER A 9 12.41 8.76 16.84
N ALA A 10 12.61 8.76 18.16
CA ALA A 10 12.17 9.85 19.02
C ALA A 10 12.77 11.21 18.57
N GLY A 11 11.93 12.17 18.21
CA GLY A 11 12.32 13.57 18.02
C GLY A 11 11.59 14.32 16.89
N SER A 12 10.87 15.39 17.29
CA SER A 12 10.45 16.56 16.48
C SER A 12 9.39 16.38 15.37
N GLN A 13 8.16 16.82 15.67
CA GLN A 13 7.06 17.03 14.70
C GLN A 13 7.35 18.23 13.76
N ARG A 14 7.09 18.11 12.45
CA ARG A 14 6.84 19.25 11.54
C ARG A 14 5.75 18.91 10.50
N ASN A 15 4.95 19.93 10.18
CA ASN A 15 3.71 19.93 9.42
C ASN A 15 3.80 19.38 7.98
N ILE A 16 2.75 18.67 7.55
CA ILE A 16 2.56 18.17 6.17
C ILE A 16 1.96 19.29 5.31
N ILE A 17 2.60 19.58 4.18
CA ILE A 17 2.32 20.68 3.25
C ILE A 17 1.41 20.19 2.10
N ASN A 18 0.43 20.99 1.68
CA ASN A 18 -0.37 20.82 0.46
C ASN A 18 0.47 21.20 -0.79
N ASN A 19 0.65 20.31 -1.78
CA ASN A 19 1.10 20.67 -3.14
C ASN A 19 0.94 19.52 -4.18
N PRO A 20 1.10 19.74 -5.50
CA PRO A 20 0.46 18.98 -6.56
C PRO A 20 1.27 17.74 -6.96
N PHE A 21 0.57 16.73 -7.47
CA PHE A 21 1.07 15.38 -7.70
C PHE A 21 2.04 15.29 -8.89
N GLU A 22 3.26 14.78 -8.67
CA GLU A 22 4.07 14.11 -9.69
C GLU A 22 4.02 12.58 -9.43
N SER A 23 3.94 11.79 -10.50
CA SER A 23 3.69 10.35 -10.46
C SER A 23 4.89 9.55 -10.94
N VAL A 24 5.35 8.60 -10.15
CA VAL A 24 6.33 7.59 -10.60
C VAL A 24 5.57 6.49 -11.35
N LEU A 25 5.71 6.44 -12.68
CA LEU A 25 5.17 5.36 -13.50
C LEU A 25 6.11 4.16 -13.41
N LEU A 26 5.59 3.03 -12.93
CA LEU A 26 6.28 1.75 -13.03
C LEU A 26 5.47 0.85 -13.95
N GLU A 27 6.16 0.20 -14.88
CA GLU A 27 5.60 -0.83 -15.77
C GLU A 27 5.33 -2.12 -15.00
N VAL A 28 4.46 -2.03 -14.01
CA VAL A 28 3.82 -3.15 -13.34
C VAL A 28 2.32 -2.99 -13.55
N PRO A 29 1.53 -4.09 -13.62
CA PRO A 29 0.08 -4.04 -13.77
C PRO A 29 -0.66 -3.30 -12.63
N VAL A 30 0.05 -2.74 -11.65
CA VAL A 30 -0.44 -1.91 -10.55
C VAL A 30 0.41 -0.63 -10.51
N MET A 31 -0.23 0.53 -10.54
CA MET A 31 0.46 1.82 -10.51
C MET A 31 0.55 2.34 -9.06
N ILE A 32 1.74 2.81 -8.67
CA ILE A 32 1.94 3.49 -7.39
C ILE A 32 2.11 4.98 -7.62
N LYS A 33 1.24 5.78 -7.00
CA LYS A 33 1.31 7.23 -6.95
C LYS A 33 1.79 7.66 -5.58
N VAL A 34 2.90 8.38 -5.54
CA VAL A 34 3.44 8.92 -4.29
C VAL A 34 2.78 10.27 -4.04
N ILE A 35 2.24 10.48 -2.84
CA ILE A 35 1.53 11.73 -2.50
C ILE A 35 2.51 12.91 -2.32
N SER A 36 3.80 12.65 -2.12
CA SER A 36 4.85 13.67 -2.12
C SER A 36 6.21 13.10 -2.53
N GLU A 37 6.72 13.51 -3.70
CA GLU A 37 8.05 13.10 -4.19
C GLU A 37 9.19 13.67 -3.35
N LEU A 38 8.97 14.80 -2.66
CA LEU A 38 9.96 15.46 -1.81
C LEU A 38 10.51 14.52 -0.74
N MET A 39 9.71 13.56 -0.28
CA MET A 39 10.08 12.62 0.78
C MET A 39 11.16 11.62 0.34
N PHE A 40 11.26 11.28 -0.95
CA PHE A 40 12.15 10.21 -1.44
C PHE A 40 13.48 10.71 -2.02
N ARG A 41 13.79 11.99 -1.89
CA ARG A 41 15.02 12.57 -2.46
C ARG A 41 16.30 12.16 -1.73
N GLY A 42 16.20 11.83 -0.43
CA GLY A 42 17.36 11.46 0.40
C GLY A 42 17.64 9.95 0.42
N PRO A 43 18.92 9.51 0.39
CA PRO A 43 19.26 8.09 0.44
C PRO A 43 18.76 7.40 1.71
N VAL A 44 18.73 8.13 2.83
CA VAL A 44 18.21 7.62 4.12
C VAL A 44 16.72 7.28 4.03
N VAL A 45 15.89 8.13 3.42
CA VAL A 45 14.44 7.88 3.35
C VAL A 45 14.13 6.73 2.39
N LYS A 46 14.88 6.62 1.28
CA LYS A 46 14.78 5.47 0.37
C LYS A 46 15.11 4.15 1.07
N GLN A 47 16.17 4.14 1.88
CA GLN A 47 16.57 2.99 2.67
C GLN A 47 15.51 2.63 3.73
N LEU A 48 15.06 3.60 4.52
CA LEU A 48 14.02 3.39 5.53
C LEU A 48 12.70 2.91 4.90
N TRP A 49 12.33 3.44 3.74
CA TRP A 49 11.19 2.97 2.97
C TRP A 49 11.35 1.51 2.53
N ALA A 50 12.51 1.15 1.99
CA ALA A 50 12.81 -0.20 1.56
C ALA A 50 12.79 -1.19 2.73
N GLU A 51 13.42 -0.83 3.85
CA GLU A 51 13.35 -1.57 5.11
C GLU A 51 11.90 -1.73 5.57
N GLU A 52 11.10 -0.67 5.55
CA GLU A 52 9.71 -0.78 5.96
C GLU A 52 8.92 -1.74 5.07
N GLN A 53 9.05 -1.62 3.74
CA GLN A 53 8.33 -2.49 2.82
C GLN A 53 8.65 -3.96 3.08
N LEU A 54 9.90 -4.25 3.44
CA LEU A 54 10.38 -5.58 3.69
C LEU A 54 10.03 -6.10 5.08
N LEU A 55 10.06 -5.23 6.09
CA LEU A 55 10.02 -5.65 7.48
C LEU A 55 8.62 -5.61 8.06
N SER A 56 7.69 -4.78 7.61
CA SER A 56 6.36 -4.66 8.24
C SER A 56 5.41 -5.84 7.99
N HIS A 57 5.88 -6.93 7.36
CA HIS A 57 5.02 -8.05 6.97
C HIS A 57 5.73 -9.41 7.02
N ARG A 58 5.20 -10.36 7.81
CA ARG A 58 5.77 -11.72 7.98
C ARG A 58 5.81 -12.54 6.70
N ASN A 59 4.76 -12.49 5.89
CA ASN A 59 4.62 -13.27 4.66
C ASN A 59 5.39 -12.67 3.47
N TYR A 60 6.15 -11.60 3.65
CA TYR A 60 6.76 -10.85 2.56
C TYR A 60 7.96 -11.55 1.93
N PHE A 61 8.66 -12.43 2.65
CA PHE A 61 9.69 -13.29 2.04
C PHE A 61 9.10 -14.19 0.94
N LEU A 62 7.78 -14.40 0.93
CA LEU A 62 7.08 -15.12 -0.14
C LEU A 62 6.78 -14.25 -1.36
N SER A 63 6.65 -12.93 -1.17
CA SER A 63 6.41 -11.97 -2.24
C SER A 63 7.73 -11.59 -2.94
N ALA A 64 7.79 -11.68 -4.27
CA ALA A 64 8.99 -11.39 -5.03
C ALA A 64 8.66 -10.88 -6.43
N ILE A 65 9.52 -10.00 -6.94
CA ILE A 65 9.56 -9.65 -8.36
C ILE A 65 10.71 -10.42 -8.97
N ARG A 66 10.40 -11.34 -9.87
CA ARG A 66 11.40 -12.05 -10.66
C ARG A 66 11.60 -11.33 -11.98
N HIS A 67 12.84 -11.34 -12.45
CA HIS A 67 13.18 -10.78 -13.75
C HIS A 67 12.29 -11.40 -14.84
N PRO A 68 11.87 -10.60 -15.83
CA PRO A 68 11.10 -11.10 -16.96
C PRO A 68 11.82 -12.23 -17.68
N GLY A 69 11.07 -13.02 -18.45
CA GLY A 69 11.60 -14.11 -19.25
C GLY A 69 12.63 -13.64 -20.28
N ALA A 70 13.14 -14.58 -21.08
CA ALA A 70 14.18 -14.31 -22.08
C ALA A 70 13.73 -13.35 -23.20
N ASP A 71 12.43 -13.04 -23.29
CA ASP A 71 11.85 -12.27 -24.37
C ASP A 71 11.88 -10.74 -24.09
N PRO A 72 12.35 -9.92 -25.05
CA PRO A 72 12.32 -8.46 -24.92
C PRO A 72 10.86 -7.95 -24.86
N GLY A 73 10.46 -7.40 -23.72
CA GLY A 73 9.11 -6.85 -23.50
C GLY A 73 8.28 -7.61 -22.47
N ASP A 74 8.78 -8.72 -21.93
CA ASP A 74 8.15 -9.40 -20.81
C ASP A 74 8.10 -8.48 -19.59
N LEU A 75 6.95 -8.44 -18.92
CA LEU A 75 6.80 -7.76 -17.64
C LEU A 75 7.41 -8.61 -16.52
N PRO A 76 7.98 -8.00 -15.47
CA PRO A 76 8.50 -8.74 -14.33
C PRO A 76 7.42 -9.65 -13.72
N MET A 77 7.77 -10.92 -13.49
CA MET A 77 6.85 -11.87 -12.91
C MET A 77 6.67 -11.59 -11.42
N GLN A 78 5.42 -11.38 -11.01
CA GLN A 78 5.05 -11.16 -9.62
C GLN A 78 4.69 -12.49 -8.96
N VAL A 79 5.33 -12.79 -7.85
CA VAL A 79 5.01 -13.94 -6.99
C VAL A 79 4.52 -13.38 -5.67
N GLY A 80 3.37 -13.85 -5.16
CA GLY A 80 2.80 -13.40 -3.89
C GLY A 80 1.69 -12.35 -4.03
N ASN A 81 1.56 -11.46 -3.04
CA ASN A 81 0.49 -10.47 -2.99
C ASN A 81 0.76 -9.31 -3.99
N LYS A 82 -0.24 -8.94 -4.78
CA LYS A 82 -0.10 -7.89 -5.82
C LYS A 82 0.25 -6.51 -5.27
N THR A 83 -0.34 -6.12 -4.14
CA THR A 83 -0.03 -4.84 -3.46
C THR A 83 1.43 -4.81 -3.02
N GLU A 84 1.92 -5.94 -2.52
CA GLU A 84 3.30 -6.11 -2.05
C GLU A 84 4.29 -6.12 -3.21
N CYS A 85 3.97 -6.84 -4.28
CA CYS A 85 4.78 -6.81 -5.49
C CYS A 85 4.84 -5.40 -6.07
N ALA A 86 3.73 -4.64 -6.07
CA ALA A 86 3.77 -3.25 -6.48
C ALA A 86 4.76 -2.44 -5.61
N LEU A 87 4.68 -2.57 -4.28
CA LEU A 87 5.56 -1.86 -3.34
C LEU A 87 7.05 -2.26 -3.50
N LEU A 88 7.35 -3.54 -3.72
CA LEU A 88 8.69 -4.02 -4.09
C LEU A 88 9.19 -3.38 -5.39
N GLY A 89 8.32 -3.29 -6.40
CA GLY A 89 8.64 -2.70 -7.69
C GLY A 89 8.99 -1.22 -7.53
N PHE A 90 8.29 -0.55 -6.62
CA PHE A 90 8.61 0.82 -6.25
C PHE A 90 9.95 0.96 -5.53
N VAL A 91 10.29 0.05 -4.61
CA VAL A 91 11.63 0.00 -4.01
C VAL A 91 12.73 -0.19 -5.07
N GLN A 92 12.52 -1.10 -6.04
CA GLN A 92 13.45 -1.29 -7.16
C GLN A 92 13.55 -0.04 -8.04
N GLY A 93 12.43 0.61 -8.36
CA GLY A 93 12.39 1.86 -9.13
C GLY A 93 13.11 3.02 -8.45
N LEU A 94 13.21 3.02 -7.11
CA LEU A 94 14.01 3.97 -6.34
C LEU A 94 15.53 3.69 -6.41
N GLY A 95 15.94 2.59 -7.06
CA GLY A 95 17.32 2.14 -7.18
C GLY A 95 17.79 1.27 -6.01
N VAL A 96 16.88 0.83 -5.13
CA VAL A 96 17.23 0.05 -3.94
C VAL A 96 17.08 -1.44 -4.22
N LYS A 97 18.14 -2.21 -4.01
CA LYS A 97 18.12 -3.67 -4.11
C LYS A 97 17.58 -4.26 -2.80
N TYR A 98 16.29 -4.54 -2.78
CA TYR A 98 15.61 -5.05 -1.58
C TYR A 98 16.15 -6.42 -1.10
N GLN A 99 16.79 -7.21 -1.98
CA GLN A 99 17.40 -8.49 -1.61
C GLN A 99 18.53 -8.31 -0.60
N THR A 100 19.35 -7.26 -0.73
CA THR A 100 20.45 -6.97 0.21
C THR A 100 19.91 -6.77 1.63
N ILE A 101 18.78 -6.09 1.78
CA ILE A 101 18.14 -5.88 3.08
C ILE A 101 17.58 -7.19 3.65
N ARG A 102 17.06 -8.10 2.81
CA ARG A 102 16.60 -9.44 3.24
C ARG A 102 17.75 -10.30 3.73
N ASP A 103 18.91 -10.20 3.09
CA ASP A 103 20.10 -10.96 3.46
C ASP A 103 20.70 -10.43 4.78
N GLU A 104 20.62 -9.11 5.01
CA GLU A 104 21.11 -8.45 6.23
C GLU A 104 20.15 -8.60 7.42
N ILE A 105 18.84 -8.52 7.19
CA ILE A 105 17.80 -8.51 8.23
C ILE A 105 16.93 -9.75 8.08
N THR A 106 17.39 -10.83 8.69
CA THR A 106 16.76 -12.15 8.70
C THR A 106 15.66 -12.25 9.77
N GLU A 107 14.73 -13.20 9.60
CA GLU A 107 13.54 -13.36 10.46
C GLU A 107 13.88 -13.61 11.95
N ASP A 108 15.03 -14.22 12.24
CA ASP A 108 15.50 -14.46 13.61
C ASP A 108 15.76 -13.16 14.40
N LYS A 109 15.94 -12.03 13.70
CA LYS A 109 16.08 -10.71 14.32
C LYS A 109 14.74 -10.09 14.72
N PHE A 110 13.61 -10.70 14.37
CA PHE A 110 12.30 -10.14 14.67
C PHE A 110 11.93 -10.40 16.12
N THR A 111 11.73 -9.33 16.89
CA THR A 111 11.30 -9.44 18.29
C THR A 111 9.81 -9.75 18.39
N ARG A 112 8.98 -9.11 17.55
CA ARG A 112 7.53 -9.32 17.55
C ARG A 112 6.93 -8.98 16.19
N VAL A 113 5.98 -9.79 15.75
CA VAL A 113 5.33 -9.63 14.45
C VAL A 113 3.82 -9.54 14.64
N TYR A 114 3.24 -8.40 14.27
CA TYR A 114 1.81 -8.16 14.25
C TYR A 114 1.30 -8.42 12.83
N THR A 115 0.60 -9.54 12.63
CA THR A 115 -0.02 -9.88 11.34
C THR A 115 -1.19 -8.95 11.02
N PHE A 116 -1.61 -8.94 9.75
CA PHE A 116 -2.73 -8.11 9.32
C PHE A 116 -3.99 -8.51 10.08
N ASN A 117 -4.72 -7.51 10.55
CA ASN A 117 -6.02 -7.71 11.17
C ASN A 117 -7.04 -6.74 10.54
N SER A 118 -8.21 -7.29 10.21
CA SER A 118 -9.24 -6.62 9.42
C SER A 118 -9.97 -5.49 10.16
N VAL A 119 -9.83 -5.39 11.48
CA VAL A 119 -10.35 -4.30 12.31
C VAL A 119 -9.35 -3.15 12.31
N ARG A 120 -8.09 -3.45 12.65
CA ARG A 120 -7.00 -2.45 12.69
C ARG A 120 -6.52 -2.02 11.30
N LYS A 121 -6.88 -2.77 10.25
CA LYS A 121 -6.43 -2.66 8.85
C LYS A 121 -4.94 -2.28 8.71
N SER A 122 -4.12 -2.87 9.57
CA SER A 122 -2.70 -2.55 9.71
C SER A 122 -1.96 -3.76 10.25
N MET A 123 -0.64 -3.64 10.20
CA MET A 123 0.31 -4.63 10.67
C MET A 123 1.67 -4.00 10.89
N GLY A 124 2.57 -4.76 11.50
CA GLY A 124 3.93 -4.31 11.68
C GLY A 124 4.83 -5.32 12.33
N THR A 125 6.12 -4.98 12.36
CA THR A 125 7.17 -5.83 12.91
C THR A 125 8.10 -4.98 13.75
N VAL A 126 8.44 -5.50 14.92
CA VAL A 126 9.38 -4.90 15.85
C VAL A 126 10.74 -5.56 15.69
N ILE A 127 11.77 -4.76 15.45
CA ILE A 127 13.17 -5.21 15.38
C ILE A 127 14.02 -4.47 16.44
N PRO A 128 15.06 -5.11 16.99
CA PRO A 128 16.02 -4.45 17.87
C PRO A 128 16.94 -3.52 17.07
N ARG A 129 17.41 -2.44 17.70
CA ARG A 129 18.41 -1.53 17.12
C ARG A 129 19.79 -1.82 17.69
N ALA A 130 20.84 -1.62 16.89
CA ALA A 130 22.23 -1.78 17.32
C ALA A 130 22.60 -0.93 18.54
N ASN A 131 22.03 0.28 18.65
CA ASN A 131 22.31 1.22 19.75
C ASN A 131 21.38 1.03 20.96
N GLY A 132 20.70 -0.12 21.06
CA GLY A 132 19.67 -0.38 22.05
C GLY A 132 18.28 0.14 21.65
N GLY A 133 17.26 -0.39 22.33
CA GLY A 133 15.86 -0.13 22.04
C GLY A 133 15.34 -0.88 20.81
N TYR A 134 14.11 -0.54 20.42
CA TYR A 134 13.38 -1.21 19.35
C TYR A 134 12.88 -0.24 18.29
N ARG A 135 12.59 -0.77 17.11
CA ARG A 135 11.97 -0.06 16.00
C ARG A 135 10.78 -0.86 15.48
N LEU A 136 9.63 -0.21 15.42
CA LEU A 136 8.43 -0.75 14.78
C LEU A 136 8.36 -0.22 13.34
N TYR A 137 8.26 -1.14 12.39
CA TYR A 137 7.86 -0.88 11.01
C TYR A 137 6.39 -1.23 10.87
N SER A 138 5.56 -0.29 10.42
CA SER A 138 4.12 -0.53 10.29
C SER A 138 3.55 0.06 9.01
N LYS A 139 2.71 -0.77 8.36
CA LYS A 139 1.88 -0.38 7.23
C LYS A 139 0.40 -0.66 7.47
N GLY A 140 -0.46 0.17 6.91
CA GLY A 140 -1.90 0.03 7.08
C GLY A 140 -2.72 1.07 6.31
N ALA A 141 -4.03 1.04 6.52
CA ALA A 141 -4.95 2.01 5.98
C ALA A 141 -4.73 3.38 6.62
N SER A 142 -4.58 4.42 5.80
CA SER A 142 -4.26 5.78 6.29
C SER A 142 -5.32 6.31 7.23
N GLU A 143 -6.60 6.03 7.00
CA GLU A 143 -7.71 6.49 7.84
C GLU A 143 -7.73 5.88 9.25
N ILE A 144 -6.98 4.79 9.48
CA ILE A 144 -6.85 4.17 10.80
C ILE A 144 -5.54 4.60 11.44
N MET A 145 -4.43 4.56 10.70
CA MET A 145 -3.12 4.91 11.26
C MET A 145 -3.00 6.39 11.64
N LEU A 146 -3.75 7.29 10.98
CA LEU A 146 -3.76 8.71 11.29
C LEU A 146 -4.63 9.11 12.50
N LYS A 147 -5.38 8.17 13.11
CA LYS A 147 -6.19 8.47 14.30
C LYS A 147 -5.30 8.55 15.53
N ASN A 148 -5.36 9.68 16.24
CA ASN A 148 -4.38 10.12 17.22
C ASN A 148 -4.71 9.82 18.69
N GLU A 149 -5.56 8.84 18.99
CA GLU A 149 -5.88 8.56 20.39
C GLU A 149 -5.10 7.34 20.91
N PRO A 150 -4.06 7.57 21.74
CA PRO A 150 -3.36 6.48 22.39
C PRO A 150 -4.26 5.82 23.43
N ASN A 151 -4.62 4.57 23.19
CA ASN A 151 -5.19 3.70 24.21
C ASN A 151 -4.06 2.96 24.91
N TRP A 152 -3.74 3.37 26.15
CA TRP A 152 -2.64 2.83 26.93
C TRP A 152 -2.97 1.51 27.65
N ASP A 153 -4.26 1.16 27.72
CA ASP A 153 -4.75 -0.05 28.39
C ASP A 153 -4.89 -1.24 27.43
N ASP A 154 -4.51 -1.04 26.17
CA ASP A 154 -4.68 -2.00 25.09
C ASP A 154 -3.32 -2.27 24.41
N GLU A 155 -2.71 -3.42 24.74
CA GLU A 155 -1.49 -3.90 24.07
C GLU A 155 -1.65 -3.97 22.53
N GLU A 156 -2.89 -4.05 22.04
CA GLU A 156 -3.23 -4.07 20.61
C GLU A 156 -3.19 -2.68 19.96
N ASN A 157 -3.27 -1.60 20.76
CA ASN A 157 -3.16 -0.19 20.36
C ASN A 157 -1.76 0.43 20.59
N MET A 158 -0.72 -0.39 20.76
CA MET A 158 0.68 0.04 20.86
C MET A 158 1.19 0.83 19.64
N MET A 159 0.45 0.90 18.53
CA MET A 159 0.80 1.59 17.29
C MET A 159 0.46 3.09 17.32
N THR A 160 0.59 3.75 18.47
CA THR A 160 0.34 5.18 18.64
C THR A 160 1.66 5.96 18.69
N ASN A 161 1.64 7.26 18.41
CA ASN A 161 2.84 8.11 18.36
C ASN A 161 3.92 7.67 17.36
N LEU A 162 3.51 7.16 16.20
CA LEU A 162 4.41 6.82 15.10
C LEU A 162 4.85 8.08 14.34
N THR A 163 6.10 8.10 13.88
CA THR A 163 6.53 9.12 12.91
C THR A 163 6.20 8.61 11.52
N TYR A 164 5.44 9.38 10.77
CA TYR A 164 5.01 8.98 9.44
C TYR A 164 6.13 9.18 8.43
N LEU A 165 6.43 8.13 7.66
CA LEU A 165 7.40 8.23 6.56
C LEU A 165 6.74 8.76 5.31
N CYS A 166 5.63 8.16 4.88
CA CYS A 166 4.86 8.67 3.76
C CYS A 166 3.46 8.04 3.65
N VAL A 167 2.71 8.54 2.67
CA VAL A 167 1.47 7.95 2.19
C VAL A 167 1.65 7.65 0.70
N VAL A 168 1.30 6.44 0.29
CA VAL A 168 1.30 6.03 -1.12
C VAL A 168 -0.12 5.69 -1.56
N GLY A 169 -0.49 6.14 -2.74
CA GLY A 169 -1.69 5.70 -3.45
C GLY A 169 -1.35 4.53 -4.35
N ILE A 170 -2.08 3.43 -4.21
CA ILE A 170 -1.96 2.26 -5.07
C ILE A 170 -3.21 2.20 -5.93
N GLU A 171 -3.00 2.19 -7.25
CA GLU A 171 -4.04 2.15 -8.26
C GLU A 171 -3.91 0.85 -9.06
N ASP A 172 -4.99 0.06 -9.07
CA ASP A 172 -5.16 -1.05 -10.00
C ASP A 172 -5.90 -0.49 -11.23
N PRO A 173 -5.21 -0.25 -12.36
CA PRO A 173 -5.82 0.37 -13.52
C PRO A 173 -6.91 -0.53 -14.11
N VAL A 174 -8.03 0.09 -14.47
CA VAL A 174 -9.09 -0.61 -15.20
C VAL A 174 -8.53 -1.05 -16.56
N ARG A 175 -8.76 -2.31 -16.93
CA ARG A 175 -8.31 -2.81 -18.24
C ARG A 175 -8.97 -2.03 -19.37
N PRO A 176 -8.25 -1.65 -20.44
CA PRO A 176 -8.77 -0.79 -21.50
C PRO A 176 -10.06 -1.28 -22.15
N GLU A 177 -10.26 -2.59 -22.23
CA GLU A 177 -11.43 -3.23 -22.83
C GLU A 177 -12.70 -3.21 -21.96
N VAL A 178 -12.56 -3.00 -20.65
CA VAL A 178 -13.66 -3.13 -19.68
C VAL A 178 -14.78 -2.11 -19.90
N PRO A 179 -14.52 -0.81 -20.09
CA PRO A 179 -15.58 0.18 -20.32
C PRO A 179 -16.43 -0.13 -21.55
N ASP A 180 -15.82 -0.61 -22.63
CA ASP A 180 -16.54 -0.97 -23.86
C ASP A 180 -17.37 -2.24 -23.68
N ALA A 181 -16.87 -3.24 -22.95
CA ALA A 181 -17.62 -4.44 -22.62
C ALA A 181 -18.87 -4.11 -21.78
N ILE A 182 -18.74 -3.23 -20.79
CA ILE A 182 -19.86 -2.77 -19.95
C ILE A 182 -20.89 -2.02 -20.79
N ARG A 183 -20.45 -1.14 -21.70
CA ARG A 183 -21.34 -0.42 -22.62
C ARG A 183 -22.12 -1.37 -23.53
N LYS A 184 -21.48 -2.43 -24.04
CA LYS A 184 -22.16 -3.48 -24.84
C LYS A 184 -23.23 -4.20 -24.04
N CYS A 185 -22.94 -4.58 -22.80
CA CYS A 185 -23.92 -5.22 -21.90
C CYS A 185 -25.13 -4.30 -21.65
N GLN A 186 -24.88 -3.03 -21.32
CA GLN A 186 -25.93 -2.05 -21.08
C GLN A 186 -26.81 -1.81 -22.32
N ARG A 187 -26.22 -1.74 -23.52
CA ARG A 187 -26.98 -1.61 -24.79
C ARG A 187 -27.85 -2.83 -25.10
N ALA A 188 -27.46 -4.01 -24.61
CA ALA A 188 -28.27 -5.22 -24.71
C ALA A 188 -29.37 -5.31 -23.62
N GLY A 189 -29.54 -4.27 -22.80
CA GLY A 189 -30.52 -4.26 -21.71
C GLY A 189 -30.05 -5.00 -20.44
N ILE A 190 -28.77 -5.34 -20.32
CA ILE A 190 -28.21 -6.05 -19.17
C ILE A 190 -27.71 -5.05 -18.13
N THR A 191 -28.22 -5.15 -16.89
CA THR A 191 -27.74 -4.34 -15.76
C THR A 191 -26.47 -4.94 -15.15
N VAL A 192 -25.37 -4.19 -15.21
CA VAL A 192 -24.09 -4.55 -14.57
C VAL A 192 -24.08 -4.06 -13.12
N ARG A 193 -23.75 -4.93 -12.16
CA ARG A 193 -23.61 -4.59 -10.74
C ARG A 193 -22.22 -4.99 -10.24
N MET A 194 -21.56 -4.11 -9.50
CA MET A 194 -20.27 -4.39 -8.85
C MET A 194 -20.50 -4.83 -7.41
N VAL A 195 -19.88 -5.94 -7.02
CA VAL A 195 -19.78 -6.38 -5.61
C VAL A 195 -18.30 -6.55 -5.32
N THR A 196 -17.79 -5.84 -4.31
CA THR A 196 -16.37 -5.88 -3.91
C THR A 196 -16.25 -5.81 -2.38
N GLY A 197 -15.15 -6.35 -1.85
CA GLY A 197 -14.74 -6.19 -0.45
C GLY A 197 -13.96 -4.91 -0.17
N ASP A 198 -13.77 -4.06 -1.18
CA ASP A 198 -13.08 -2.78 -1.04
C ASP A 198 -13.90 -1.73 -0.27
N ASN A 199 -13.19 -0.71 0.21
CA ASN A 199 -13.82 0.49 0.76
C ASN A 199 -14.74 1.16 -0.29
N ILE A 200 -15.88 1.69 0.17
CA ILE A 200 -16.90 2.35 -0.65
C ILE A 200 -16.34 3.41 -1.62
N ASN A 201 -15.31 4.16 -1.22
CA ASN A 201 -14.70 5.19 -2.06
C ASN A 201 -13.91 4.58 -3.22
N THR A 202 -13.25 3.44 -2.99
CA THR A 202 -12.53 2.70 -4.04
C THR A 202 -13.53 2.09 -5.01
N ALA A 203 -14.57 1.42 -4.50
CA ALA A 203 -15.64 0.86 -5.32
C ALA A 203 -16.31 1.92 -6.20
N ARG A 204 -16.65 3.09 -5.63
CA ARG A 204 -17.22 4.21 -6.37
C ARG A 204 -16.30 4.68 -7.50
N SER A 205 -15.02 4.89 -7.20
CA SER A 205 -14.05 5.36 -8.20
C SER A 205 -13.90 4.37 -9.37
N ILE A 206 -13.78 3.07 -9.08
CA ILE A 206 -13.66 2.03 -10.11
C ILE A 206 -14.96 1.93 -10.92
N ALA A 207 -16.12 1.93 -10.25
CA ALA A 207 -17.41 1.82 -10.91
C ALA A 207 -17.69 3.00 -11.86
N SER A 208 -17.29 4.22 -11.49
CA SER A 208 -17.34 5.38 -12.39
C SER A 208 -16.38 5.25 -13.58
N LYS A 209 -15.12 4.84 -13.35
CA LYS A 209 -14.14 4.62 -14.44
C LYS A 209 -14.59 3.54 -15.43
N CYS A 210 -15.22 2.48 -14.93
CA CYS A 210 -15.77 1.38 -15.73
C CYS A 210 -17.06 1.76 -16.48
N GLY A 211 -17.68 2.91 -16.20
CA GLY A 211 -18.97 3.29 -16.79
C GLY A 211 -20.17 2.52 -16.23
N ILE A 212 -20.03 1.90 -15.05
CA ILE A 212 -21.13 1.27 -14.32
C ILE A 212 -22.00 2.36 -13.68
N LEU A 213 -21.36 3.37 -13.07
CA LEU A 213 -22.02 4.56 -12.58
C LEU A 213 -21.92 5.66 -13.64
N LYS A 214 -23.05 6.15 -14.14
CA LYS A 214 -23.07 7.27 -15.08
C LYS A 214 -23.26 8.60 -14.35
N PRO A 215 -22.61 9.68 -14.81
CA PRO A 215 -22.90 11.01 -14.32
C PRO A 215 -24.39 11.31 -14.56
N ASN A 216 -25.08 11.81 -13.55
CA ASN A 216 -26.51 12.20 -13.59
C ASN A 216 -27.53 11.05 -13.60
N GLU A 217 -27.14 9.81 -13.32
CA GLU A 217 -28.09 8.74 -13.00
C GLU A 217 -28.18 8.56 -11.48
N ASP A 218 -29.37 8.23 -10.99
CA ASP A 218 -29.54 7.84 -9.59
C ASP A 218 -28.94 6.46 -9.37
N PHE A 219 -27.98 6.38 -8.44
CA PHE A 219 -27.33 5.12 -8.07
C PHE A 219 -27.33 4.91 -6.56
N LEU A 220 -27.51 3.65 -6.17
CA LEU A 220 -27.40 3.22 -4.78
C LEU A 220 -26.06 2.51 -4.58
N ILE A 221 -25.22 3.07 -3.71
CA ILE A 221 -23.98 2.43 -3.27
C ILE A 221 -24.19 2.05 -1.81
N LEU A 222 -24.04 0.76 -1.51
CA LEU A 222 -24.25 0.22 -0.18
C LEU A 222 -22.92 -0.23 0.40
N GLU A 223 -22.71 0.09 1.68
CA GLU A 223 -21.66 -0.52 2.49
C GLU A 223 -22.31 -1.60 3.36
N GLY A 224 -21.79 -2.83 3.30
CA GLY A 224 -22.25 -3.89 4.18
C GLY A 224 -21.80 -3.59 5.62
N LYS A 225 -22.74 -3.42 6.56
CA LYS A 225 -22.40 -3.50 7.98
C LYS A 225 -22.03 -4.93 8.31
N ARG A 226 -20.97 -5.12 9.12
CA ARG A 226 -20.68 -6.42 9.73
C ARG A 226 -21.89 -6.83 10.57
N ILE A 227 -22.54 -7.93 10.20
CA ILE A 227 -23.60 -8.58 10.97
C ILE A 227 -22.95 -9.29 12.15
#